data_AF-A0A948X6D2-F1
#
_entry.id   AF-A0A948X6D2-F1
#
_cell.length_a   1.000
_cell.length_b   1.000
_cell.length_c   1.000
_cell.angle_alpha   90.00
_cell.angle_beta   90.00
_cell.angle_gamma   90.00
#
_symmetry.space_group_name_H-M   'P 1'
#
loop_
_entity.id
_entity.type
_entity.pdbx_description
1 polymer ?
#
loop_
_entity_poly.entity_id
_entity_poly.type
_entity_poly.pdbx_seq_one_letter_code
_entity_poly.pdbx_strand_id
1 'polypeptide(L)'
;MSGRLADACRAQVVSFKHPSAEELDHDCLWRTHLALPERGRIGIFNRSYYAEVLILRVRPDILAARRLPDAARLEQLQEMRGLLARDA
;
A
#
# COMPACT_ATOMS: atom_id res chain seq x y z
N MET A 1 -7.55 -23.69 32.22
CA MET A 1 -8.24 -22.44 31.79
C MET A 1 -7.21 -21.32 31.84
N SER A 2 -6.62 -20.96 30.70
CA SER A 2 -5.67 -19.85 30.58
C SER A 2 -6.34 -18.73 29.79
N GLY A 3 -6.12 -17.49 30.23
CA GLY A 3 -7.00 -16.34 30.05
C GLY A 3 -7.24 -15.88 28.62
N ARG A 4 -8.52 -15.80 28.24
CA ARG A 4 -9.02 -15.03 27.10
C ARG A 4 -9.20 -13.56 27.49
N LEU A 5 -8.09 -12.83 27.62
CA LEU A 5 -8.12 -11.37 27.85
C LEU A 5 -7.58 -10.56 26.66
N ALA A 6 -7.38 -11.19 25.50
CA ALA A 6 -6.98 -10.50 24.26
C ALA A 6 -8.18 -10.06 23.38
N ASP A 7 -9.41 -10.44 23.72
CA ASP A 7 -10.59 -10.26 22.86
C ASP A 7 -11.33 -8.90 23.04
N ALA A 8 -10.83 -8.00 23.89
CA ALA A 8 -11.57 -6.79 24.27
C ALA A 8 -11.52 -5.66 23.22
N CYS A 9 -10.55 -5.67 22.30
CA CYS A 9 -10.46 -4.66 21.25
C CYS A 9 -10.96 -5.23 19.92
N ARG A 10 -12.18 -4.85 19.52
CA ARG A 10 -12.73 -5.15 18.18
C ARG A 10 -11.99 -4.40 17.05
N ALA A 11 -11.07 -3.50 17.40
CA ALA A 11 -10.31 -2.71 16.44
C ALA A 11 -8.89 -3.26 16.26
N GLN A 12 -8.47 -3.41 15.01
CA GLN A 12 -7.11 -3.75 14.60
C GLN A 12 -6.48 -2.52 13.95
N VAL A 13 -5.29 -2.13 14.42
CA VAL A 13 -4.57 -0.97 13.88
C VAL A 13 -3.33 -1.46 13.14
N VAL A 14 -3.20 -1.06 11.88
CA VAL A 14 -2.02 -1.37 11.04
C VAL A 14 -1.43 -0.05 10.55
N SER A 15 -0.12 0.12 10.70
CA SER A 15 0.60 1.32 10.26
C SER A 15 1.58 0.97 9.15
N PHE A 16 1.37 1.50 7.96
CA PHE A 16 2.20 1.17 6.80
C PHE A 16 3.42 2.11 6.69
N LYS A 17 4.60 1.50 6.65
CA LYS A 17 5.89 2.19 6.49
C LYS A 17 6.36 2.11 5.02
N HIS A 18 7.63 2.46 4.78
CA HIS A 18 8.24 2.27 3.48
C HIS A 18 8.15 0.79 3.08
N PRO A 19 7.80 0.48 1.82
CA PRO A 19 7.60 -0.91 1.42
C PRO A 19 8.89 -1.73 1.51
N SER A 20 8.76 -2.99 1.90
CA SER A 20 9.86 -3.96 1.88
C SER A 20 10.15 -4.43 0.44
N ALA A 21 11.27 -5.13 0.23
CA ALA A 21 11.59 -5.70 -1.08
C ALA A 21 10.53 -6.70 -1.56
N GLU A 22 9.96 -7.49 -0.64
CA GLU A 22 8.86 -8.41 -0.94
C GLU A 22 7.58 -7.65 -1.33
N GLU A 23 7.23 -6.61 -0.60
CA GLU A 23 6.06 -5.77 -0.92
C GLU A 23 6.21 -5.02 -2.26
N LEU A 24 7.44 -4.74 -2.69
CA LEU A 24 7.73 -4.13 -3.99
C LEU A 24 7.63 -5.11 -5.17
N ASP A 25 7.76 -6.41 -4.92
CA ASP A 25 7.57 -7.47 -5.92
C ASP A 25 6.08 -7.78 -6.15
N HIS A 26 5.18 -7.24 -5.33
CA HIS A 26 3.74 -7.35 -5.46
C HIS A 26 3.06 -6.02 -5.87
N ASP A 27 1.79 -6.11 -6.28
CA ASP A 27 0.97 -4.94 -6.55
C ASP A 27 0.71 -4.10 -5.28
N CYS A 28 0.28 -2.84 -5.46
CA CYS A 28 0.08 -1.91 -4.35
C CYS A 28 -1.08 -2.25 -3.40
N LEU A 29 -1.98 -3.16 -3.79
CA LEU A 29 -3.10 -3.58 -2.96
C LEU A 29 -2.78 -4.84 -2.16
N TRP A 30 -1.82 -5.64 -2.60
CA TRP A 30 -1.46 -6.92 -1.99
C TRP A 30 -1.29 -6.84 -0.47
N ARG A 31 -0.40 -5.98 0.04
CA ARG A 31 -0.16 -5.88 1.49
C ARG A 31 -1.36 -5.35 2.27
N THR A 32 -2.18 -4.52 1.63
CA THR A 32 -3.41 -3.99 2.26
C THR A 32 -4.47 -5.09 2.36
N HIS A 33 -4.53 -5.97 1.36
CA HIS A 33 -5.39 -7.16 1.36
C HIS A 33 -5.01 -8.14 2.46
N LEU A 34 -3.71 -8.38 2.66
CA LEU A 34 -3.21 -9.25 3.73
C LEU A 34 -3.55 -8.70 5.13
N ALA A 35 -3.62 -7.38 5.26
CA ALA A 35 -3.91 -6.70 6.51
C ALA A 35 -5.41 -6.47 6.77
N LEU A 36 -6.31 -7.01 5.92
CA LEU A 36 -7.74 -6.84 6.11
C LEU A 36 -8.19 -7.46 7.44
N PRO A 37 -9.03 -6.75 8.21
CA PRO A 37 -9.54 -7.26 9.47
C PRO A 37 -10.48 -8.45 9.23
N GLU A 38 -10.52 -9.36 10.20
CA GLU A 38 -11.52 -10.42 10.24
C GLU A 38 -12.95 -9.84 10.26
N ARG A 39 -13.91 -10.60 9.71
CA ARG A 39 -15.31 -10.21 9.71
C ARG A 39 -15.79 -9.87 11.13
N GLY A 40 -16.37 -8.68 11.29
CA GLY A 40 -16.87 -8.20 12.58
C GLY A 40 -15.85 -7.40 13.40
N ARG A 41 -14.64 -7.17 12.87
CA ARG A 41 -13.63 -6.26 13.43
C ARG A 41 -13.53 -4.96 12.60
N ILE A 42 -13.08 -3.90 13.26
CA ILE A 42 -12.82 -2.59 12.65
C ILE A 42 -11.32 -2.51 12.31
N GLY A 43 -10.99 -2.33 11.04
CA GLY A 43 -9.61 -2.11 10.59
C GLY A 43 -9.29 -0.62 10.51
N ILE A 44 -8.24 -0.17 11.19
CA ILE A 44 -7.74 1.20 11.13
C ILE A 44 -6.36 1.17 10.49
N PHE A 45 -6.25 1.77 9.30
CA PHE A 45 -5.00 1.84 8.55
C PHE A 45 -4.39 3.23 8.67
N ASN A 46 -3.28 3.33 9.41
CA ASN A 46 -2.46 4.53 9.45
C ASN A 46 -1.51 4.50 8.25
N ARG A 47 -1.83 5.38 7.29
CA ARG A 47 -1.46 5.30 5.87
C ARG A 47 -2.19 4.13 5.20
N SER A 48 -2.79 4.39 4.04
CA SER A 48 -3.58 3.43 3.29
C SER A 48 -2.98 3.25 1.90
N TYR A 49 -3.62 2.44 1.06
CA TYR A 49 -3.23 2.28 -0.35
C TYR A 49 -3.16 3.62 -1.12
N TYR A 50 -3.89 4.65 -0.69
CA TYR A 50 -3.77 6.00 -1.26
C TYR A 50 -2.36 6.58 -1.09
N ALA A 51 -1.69 6.29 0.02
CA ALA A 51 -0.31 6.73 0.24
C ALA A 51 0.66 6.06 -0.73
N GLU A 52 0.38 4.84 -1.20
CA GLU A 52 1.20 4.21 -2.26
C GLU A 52 1.01 4.87 -3.62
N VAL A 53 -0.21 5.29 -3.96
CA VAL A 53 -0.42 6.03 -5.22
C VAL A 53 0.20 7.43 -5.15
N LEU A 54 0.12 8.09 -3.99
CA LEU A 54 0.70 9.41 -3.76
C LEU A 54 2.23 9.39 -3.68
N ILE A 55 2.83 8.40 -3.02
CA ILE A 55 4.30 8.33 -2.89
C ILE A 55 4.95 8.14 -4.26
N LEU A 56 4.32 7.39 -5.16
CA LEU A 56 4.84 7.20 -6.51
C LEU A 56 4.89 8.53 -7.30
N ARG A 57 3.99 9.48 -7.01
CA ARG A 57 3.99 10.81 -7.66
C ARG A 57 5.17 11.67 -7.21
N VAL A 58 5.51 11.59 -5.93
CA VAL A 58 6.57 12.42 -5.32
C VAL A 58 7.94 11.76 -5.39
N ARG A 59 7.98 10.43 -5.44
CA ARG A 59 9.18 9.59 -5.37
C ARG A 59 9.19 8.53 -6.50
N PRO A 60 9.60 8.92 -7.72
CA PRO A 60 9.69 8.01 -8.86
C PRO A 60 10.77 6.92 -8.67
N ASP A 61 11.71 7.11 -7.75
CA ASP A 61 12.72 6.11 -7.36
C ASP A 61 12.09 4.82 -6.82
N ILE A 62 10.94 4.90 -6.15
CA ILE A 62 10.20 3.74 -5.66
C ILE A 62 9.61 2.93 -6.81
N LEU A 63 9.13 3.61 -7.86
CA LEU A 63 8.62 2.92 -9.05
C LEU A 63 9.74 2.21 -9.81
N ALA A 64 10.93 2.80 -9.84
CA ALA A 64 12.12 2.17 -10.42
C ALA A 64 12.57 0.94 -9.63
N ALA A 65 12.37 0.91 -8.32
CA ALA A 65 12.67 -0.23 -7.47
C ALA A 65 11.67 -1.39 -7.60
N ARG A 66 10.47 -1.16 -8.17
CA ARG A 66 9.52 -2.24 -8.46
C ARG A 66 9.97 -3.07 -9.66
N ARG A 67 9.83 -4.39 -9.53
CA ARG A 67 10.01 -5.34 -10.63
C ARG A 67 8.82 -5.35 -11.58
N LEU A 68 8.65 -4.27 -12.31
CA LEU A 68 7.70 -4.19 -13.42
C LEU A 68 8.38 -4.62 -14.73
N PRO A 69 7.67 -5.33 -15.63
CA PRO A 69 8.09 -5.46 -17.03
C PRO A 69 8.34 -4.09 -17.65
N ASP A 70 9.35 -3.95 -18.51
CA ASP A 70 9.77 -2.64 -19.03
C ASP A 70 8.63 -1.86 -19.72
N ALA A 71 7.73 -2.56 -20.42
CA ALA A 71 6.55 -1.98 -21.05
C ALA A 71 5.56 -1.39 -20.01
N ALA A 72 5.24 -2.15 -18.96
CA ALA A 72 4.34 -1.72 -17.90
C ALA A 72 4.93 -0.57 -17.07
N ARG A 73 6.25 -0.58 -16.84
CA ARG A 73 6.95 0.52 -16.16
C ARG A 73 6.82 1.83 -16.94
N LEU A 74 6.96 1.77 -18.26
CA LEU A 74 6.87 2.96 -19.12
C LEU A 74 5.45 3.50 -19.17
N GLU A 75 4.44 2.64 -19.32
CA GLU A 75 3.03 3.02 -19.29
C GLU A 75 2.65 3.67 -17.95
N GLN A 76 3.01 3.06 -16.82
CA GLN A 76 2.74 3.66 -15.51
C GLN A 76 3.48 4.99 -15.30
N LEU A 77 4.74 5.11 -15.74
CA LEU A 77 5.45 6.39 -15.70
C LEU A 77 4.77 7.46 -16.55
N GLN A 78 4.30 7.12 -17.75
CA GLN A 78 3.59 8.04 -18.65
C GLN A 78 2.23 8.46 -18.10
N GLU A 79 1.46 7.52 -17.55
CA GLU A 79 0.16 7.77 -16.93
C GLU A 79 0.31 8.67 -15.69
N MET A 80 1.31 8.39 -14.85
CA MET A 80 1.63 9.21 -13.68
C MET A 80 2.10 10.61 -14.05
N ARG A 81 2.91 10.77 -15.10
CA ARG A 81 3.31 12.08 -15.63
C ARG A 81 2.12 12.83 -16.23
N GLY A 82 1.20 12.13 -16.89
CA GLY A 82 -0.02 12.72 -17.46
C GLY A 82 -0.99 13.25 -16.40
N LEU A 83 -1.06 12.61 -15.24
CA LEU A 83 -1.82 13.11 -14.08
C LEU A 83 -1.19 14.36 -13.47
N LEU A 84 0.14 14.47 -13.42
CA LEU A 84 0.84 15.65 -12.90
C LEU A 84 0.74 16.88 -13.81
N ALA A 85 0.63 16.68 -15.13
CA ALA A 85 0.52 17.77 -16.10
C ALA A 85 -0.89 18.38 -16.19
N ARG A 86 -1.90 17.76 -15.60
CA ARG A 86 -3.30 18.23 -15.64
C ARG A 86 -3.68 19.12 -14.45
N ASP A 87 -2.87 19.13 -13.40
CA ASP A 87 -3.12 19.86 -12.15
C ASP A 87 -2.16 21.08 -11.97
N ALA A 88 -1.49 21.53 -13.04
CA ALA A 88 -0.56 22.68 -13.05
C ALA A 88 -1.03 23.82 -13.96
#